data_AF-A0A494VL42-F1
#
_entry.id   AF-A0A494VL42-F1
#
_cell.length_a   1.000
_cell.length_b   1.000
_cell.length_c   1.000
_cell.angle_alpha   90.00
_cell.angle_beta   90.00
_cell.angle_gamma   90.00
#
_symmetry.space_group_name_H-M   'P 1'
#
loop_
_entity.id
_entity.type
_entity.pdbx_description
1 polymer ?
#
loop_
_entity_poly.entity_id
_entity_poly.type
_entity_poly.pdbx_seq_one_letter_code
_entity_poly.pdbx_strand_id
1 'polypeptide(L)'
;MLKQIVITNRNNYLAFLFADPIMNNNTSLSFVLLIKSLSVGSLLQNILFYTFILLLLSINIFLIRRKRSVSTNKLSDTDHIKTDQNTAEKEHPSYEDIYERSKDLEVENAFLKAEVLALGEELELSYHKSDKLNEQLADILGCLDLTLSYDEQLWDWSIDLSTNELCLSEYGLRIRGYKPGTKLTWIEGLNIVSDEHRKQVETALTISLNTGADFSMVYKINPIDGGYERWVRSFGKIIFGTDGAPLRLQGKFTFTSNNQIKT
;
A
#
# COMPACT_ATOMS: atom_id res chain seq x y z
N MET A 1 -22.53 38.76 18.91
CA MET A 1 -22.67 37.87 17.73
C MET A 1 -21.38 37.06 17.65
N LEU A 2 -21.27 35.82 18.17
CA LEU A 2 -21.61 34.53 17.51
C LEU A 2 -21.00 34.46 16.08
N LYS A 3 -20.14 33.53 15.68
CA LYS A 3 -19.61 32.25 16.19
C LYS A 3 -18.26 32.01 15.51
N GLN A 4 -17.30 31.37 16.18
CA GLN A 4 -16.29 30.55 15.50
C GLN A 4 -16.40 29.13 16.05
N ILE A 5 -16.57 28.19 15.12
CA ILE A 5 -16.86 26.80 15.36
C ILE A 5 -15.54 26.05 15.57
N VAL A 6 -15.57 25.27 16.65
CA VAL A 6 -14.57 24.31 17.11
C VAL A 6 -14.50 23.13 16.13
N ILE A 7 -13.28 22.74 15.73
CA ILE A 7 -12.99 21.36 15.32
C ILE A 7 -12.06 20.78 16.38
N THR A 8 -12.65 19.83 17.11
CA THR A 8 -12.17 19.16 18.31
C THR A 8 -11.05 18.18 17.97
N ASN A 9 -9.84 18.39 18.50
CA ASN A 9 -8.86 17.32 18.60
C ASN A 9 -9.11 16.54 19.89
N ARG A 10 -9.49 15.28 19.71
CA ARG A 10 -10.03 14.37 20.72
C ARG A 10 -8.88 13.46 21.15
N ASN A 11 -8.18 13.82 22.23
CA ASN A 11 -7.41 12.90 23.09
C ASN A 11 -6.81 13.68 24.26
N ASN A 12 -7.59 13.84 25.34
CA ASN A 12 -7.09 14.00 26.72
C ASN A 12 -8.23 14.40 27.65
N TYR A 13 -8.80 13.44 28.38
CA TYR A 13 -9.38 13.59 29.73
C TYR A 13 -9.32 12.17 30.32
N LEU A 14 -8.67 11.92 31.46
CA LEU A 14 -9.24 12.18 32.78
C LEU A 14 -8.17 12.70 33.76
N ALA A 15 -8.25 13.98 34.10
CA ALA A 15 -7.74 14.53 35.34
C ALA A 15 -8.95 14.90 36.21
N PHE A 16 -9.27 14.06 37.20
CA PHE A 16 -10.19 14.44 38.27
C PHE A 16 -9.36 14.93 39.46
N LEU A 17 -9.46 16.23 39.73
CA LEU A 17 -9.02 16.90 40.94
C LEU A 17 -10.12 16.74 42.00
N PHE A 18 -9.81 16.06 43.12
CA PHE A 18 -10.50 16.29 44.39
C PHE A 18 -9.51 16.16 45.55
N ALA A 19 -9.36 17.28 46.27
CA ALA A 19 -9.12 17.47 47.70
C ALA A 19 -8.30 16.41 48.49
N ASP A 20 -7.20 16.87 49.08
CA ASP A 20 -6.57 16.23 50.24
C ASP A 20 -7.58 16.11 51.41
N PRO A 21 -7.57 14.96 52.10
CA PRO A 21 -7.14 15.03 53.50
C PRO A 21 -6.23 13.85 53.88
N ILE A 22 -5.06 14.21 54.43
CA ILE A 22 -4.33 13.51 55.50
C ILE A 22 -4.44 11.97 55.49
N MET A 23 -3.67 11.31 54.63
CA MET A 23 -3.21 9.94 54.88
C MET A 23 -1.72 9.80 54.57
N ASN A 24 -0.93 9.73 55.64
CA ASN A 24 0.37 9.08 55.75
C ASN A 24 1.32 9.31 54.56
N ASN A 25 2.12 10.37 54.65
CA ASN A 25 3.08 10.81 53.63
C ASN A 25 4.07 9.73 53.15
N ASN A 26 4.25 8.63 53.90
CA ASN A 26 5.10 7.53 53.48
C ASN A 26 4.43 6.57 52.49
N THR A 27 3.10 6.40 52.56
CA THR A 27 2.34 5.53 51.64
C THR A 27 2.04 6.20 50.31
N SER A 28 1.79 7.52 50.28
CA SER A 28 1.58 8.25 49.03
C SER A 28 2.89 8.36 48.22
N LEU A 29 4.03 8.60 48.89
CA LEU A 29 5.34 8.66 48.23
C LEU A 29 5.77 7.31 47.64
N SER A 30 5.51 6.21 48.36
CA SER A 30 5.81 4.86 47.88
C SER A 30 4.89 4.44 46.72
N PHE A 31 3.61 4.85 46.72
CA PHE A 31 2.71 4.62 45.59
C PHE A 31 3.13 5.44 44.35
N VAL A 32 3.55 6.68 44.53
CA VAL A 32 4.06 7.53 43.42
C VAL A 32 5.37 6.99 42.85
N LEU A 33 6.29 6.49 43.68
CA LEU A 33 7.50 5.80 43.23
C LEU A 33 7.19 4.50 42.49
N LEU A 34 6.17 3.76 42.94
CA LEU A 34 5.71 2.52 42.30
C LEU A 34 5.11 2.80 40.91
N ILE A 35 4.26 3.83 40.77
CA ILE A 35 3.73 4.28 39.48
C ILE A 35 4.88 4.76 38.55
N LYS A 36 5.89 5.45 39.08
CA LYS A 36 7.06 5.90 38.30
C LYS A 36 7.97 4.74 37.87
N SER A 37 8.03 3.66 38.65
CA SER A 37 8.74 2.42 38.28
C SER A 37 8.02 1.63 37.18
N LEU A 38 6.69 1.78 37.09
CA LEU A 38 5.82 1.20 36.06
C LEU A 38 5.72 2.06 34.78
N SER A 39 6.30 3.27 34.79
CA SER A 39 6.35 4.15 33.61
C SER A 39 7.35 3.61 32.58
N VAL A 40 6.95 3.63 31.31
CA VAL A 40 7.72 3.09 30.18
C VAL A 40 9.11 3.74 30.11
N GLY A 41 10.18 2.95 30.32
CA GLY A 41 11.57 3.40 30.22
C GLY A 41 12.42 3.32 31.52
N SER A 42 11.94 2.67 32.58
CA SER A 42 12.72 2.48 33.82
C SER A 42 13.72 1.30 33.72
N LEU A 43 14.86 1.38 34.41
CA LEU A 43 15.85 0.29 34.49
C LEU A 43 15.23 -1.04 34.98
N LEU A 44 14.24 -0.96 35.88
CA LEU A 44 13.52 -2.12 36.38
C LEU A 44 12.67 -2.80 35.31
N GLN A 45 12.03 -2.01 34.44
CA GLN A 45 11.26 -2.56 33.33
C GLN A 45 12.16 -3.25 32.31
N ASN A 46 13.35 -2.70 32.03
CA ASN A 46 14.34 -3.37 31.20
C ASN A 46 14.81 -4.69 31.84
N ILE A 47 15.08 -4.71 33.15
CA ILE A 47 15.42 -5.95 33.86
C ILE A 47 14.30 -6.97 33.73
N LEU A 48 13.04 -6.58 33.99
CA LEU A 48 11.88 -7.46 33.83
C LEU A 48 11.75 -7.98 32.39
N PHE A 49 11.93 -7.10 31.40
CA PHE A 49 11.88 -7.46 29.99
C PHE A 49 13.00 -8.45 29.61
N TYR A 50 14.23 -8.24 30.05
CA TYR A 50 15.35 -9.16 29.81
C TYR A 50 15.17 -10.49 30.55
N THR A 51 14.64 -10.50 31.78
CA THR A 51 14.33 -11.75 32.49
C THR A 51 13.24 -12.54 31.78
N PHE A 52 12.24 -11.87 31.21
CA PHE A 52 11.18 -12.50 30.43
C PHE A 52 11.72 -13.09 29.11
N ILE A 53 12.61 -12.37 28.41
CA ILE A 53 13.30 -12.90 27.23
C ILE A 53 14.16 -14.12 27.57
N LEU A 54 14.93 -14.08 28.66
CA LEU A 54 15.73 -15.21 29.13
C LEU A 54 14.86 -16.42 29.51
N LEU A 55 13.70 -16.18 30.13
CA LEU A 55 12.72 -17.23 30.42
C LEU A 55 12.20 -17.88 29.14
N LEU A 56 11.80 -17.07 28.14
CA LEU A 56 11.34 -17.58 26.85
C LEU A 56 12.45 -18.35 26.12
N LEU A 57 13.69 -17.87 26.16
CA LEU A 57 14.85 -18.56 25.60
C LEU A 57 15.08 -19.92 26.29
N SER A 58 14.98 -19.97 27.61
CA SER A 58 15.13 -21.19 28.40
C SER A 58 14.02 -22.21 28.08
N ILE A 59 12.78 -21.76 27.96
CA ILE A 59 11.63 -22.59 27.55
C ILE A 59 11.86 -23.14 26.13
N ASN A 60 12.33 -22.30 25.21
CA ASN A 60 12.60 -22.72 23.84
C ASN A 60 13.71 -23.79 23.79
N ILE A 61 14.82 -23.58 24.50
CA ILE A 61 15.90 -24.58 24.65
C ILE A 61 15.37 -25.88 25.28
N PHE A 62 14.50 -25.79 26.29
CA PHE A 62 13.89 -26.95 26.92
C PHE A 62 12.99 -27.72 25.95
N LEU A 63 12.16 -27.04 25.15
CA LEU A 63 11.31 -27.65 24.13
C LEU A 63 12.14 -28.33 23.04
N ILE A 64 13.25 -27.71 22.60
CA ILE A 64 14.19 -28.30 21.64
C ILE A 64 14.83 -29.55 22.24
N ARG A 65 15.29 -29.50 23.49
CA ARG A 65 15.87 -30.67 24.18
C ARG A 65 14.85 -31.79 24.37
N ARG A 66 13.60 -31.46 24.74
CA ARG A 66 12.50 -32.43 24.86
C ARG A 66 12.18 -33.08 23.52
N LYS A 67 12.10 -32.30 22.44
CA LYS A 67 11.90 -32.83 21.07
C LYS A 67 13.04 -33.78 20.68
N ARG A 68 14.28 -33.46 21.05
CA ARG A 68 15.45 -34.31 20.82
C ARG A 68 15.38 -35.62 21.62
N SER A 69 14.98 -35.56 22.90
CA SER A 69 14.79 -36.75 23.76
C SER A 69 13.66 -37.66 23.28
N VAL A 70 12.56 -37.09 22.78
CA VAL A 70 11.47 -37.88 22.16
C VAL A 70 11.95 -38.52 20.85
N SER A 71 12.76 -37.84 20.04
CA SER A 71 13.34 -38.41 18.82
C SER A 71 14.39 -39.50 19.09
N THR A 72 15.17 -39.40 20.17
CA THR A 72 16.14 -40.44 20.55
C THR A 72 15.45 -41.65 21.18
N ASN A 73 14.40 -41.45 21.99
CA ASN A 73 13.60 -42.56 22.52
C ASN A 73 12.85 -43.29 21.39
N LYS A 74 12.36 -42.56 20.38
CA LYS A 74 11.78 -43.20 19.18
C LYS A 74 12.79 -44.08 18.45
N LEU A 75 14.08 -43.71 18.45
CA LEU A 75 15.14 -44.49 17.81
C LEU A 75 15.56 -45.70 18.68
N SER A 76 15.65 -45.55 20.00
CA SER A 76 15.95 -46.67 20.92
C SER A 76 14.82 -47.68 21.02
N ASP A 77 13.56 -47.23 21.04
CA ASP A 77 12.40 -48.13 21.01
C ASP A 77 12.31 -48.88 19.67
N THR A 78 12.74 -48.25 18.56
CA THR A 78 12.80 -48.92 17.25
C THR A 78 13.90 -49.98 17.18
N ASP A 79 15.02 -49.80 17.89
CA ASP A 79 16.11 -50.79 17.93
C ASP A 79 15.78 -51.97 18.86
N HIS A 80 15.04 -51.76 19.95
CA HIS A 80 14.55 -52.85 20.79
C HIS A 80 13.42 -53.65 20.12
N ILE A 81 12.55 -53.01 19.33
CA ILE A 81 11.50 -53.72 18.56
C ILE A 81 12.10 -54.57 17.43
N LYS A 82 13.23 -54.15 16.83
CA LYS A 82 13.89 -54.92 15.76
C LYS A 82 14.67 -56.14 16.26
N THR A 83 15.08 -56.16 17.53
CA THR A 83 15.92 -57.26 18.05
C THR A 83 15.10 -58.50 18.43
N ASP A 84 13.84 -58.34 18.84
CA ASP A 84 12.94 -59.46 19.19
C ASP A 84 12.20 -60.09 17.98
N GLN A 85 12.24 -59.47 16.80
CA GLN A 85 11.50 -59.98 15.63
C GLN A 85 12.17 -61.13 14.87
N ASN A 86 13.37 -61.56 15.26
CA ASN A 86 14.09 -62.63 14.57
C ASN A 86 13.86 -64.05 15.14
N THR A 87 12.93 -64.25 16.09
CA THR A 87 12.77 -65.60 16.70
C THR A 87 11.33 -66.07 16.94
N ALA A 88 10.31 -65.43 16.39
CA ALA A 88 8.95 -65.97 16.45
C ALA A 88 8.23 -65.85 15.10
N GLU A 89 8.35 -66.95 14.34
CA GLU A 89 7.24 -67.63 13.69
C GLU A 89 6.21 -66.75 12.94
N LYS A 90 6.46 -66.66 11.63
CA LYS A 90 5.49 -66.24 10.61
C LYS A 90 4.30 -67.19 10.63
N GLU A 91 3.19 -66.84 11.29
CA GLU A 91 1.89 -67.49 11.07
C GLU A 91 0.70 -66.73 11.70
N HIS A 92 0.60 -65.41 11.49
CA HIS A 92 -0.68 -64.71 11.69
C HIS A 92 -0.90 -63.67 10.57
N PRO A 93 -1.99 -63.78 9.76
CA PRO A 93 -2.25 -62.92 8.60
C PRO A 93 -2.26 -61.41 8.90
N SER A 94 -2.46 -61.04 10.17
CA SER A 94 -2.60 -59.66 10.62
C SER A 94 -1.29 -58.89 10.73
N TYR A 95 -0.13 -59.53 10.90
CA TYR A 95 1.15 -58.81 11.10
C TYR A 95 1.78 -58.33 9.78
N GLU A 96 1.67 -59.13 8.72
CA GLU A 96 2.13 -58.76 7.38
C GLU A 96 1.32 -57.56 6.84
N ASP A 97 -0.01 -57.56 7.06
CA ASP A 97 -0.90 -56.45 6.70
C ASP A 97 -0.54 -55.17 7.46
N ILE A 98 -0.23 -55.26 8.76
CA ILE A 98 0.18 -54.09 9.56
C ILE A 98 1.54 -53.55 9.07
N TYR A 99 2.46 -54.44 8.71
CA TYR A 99 3.78 -54.05 8.19
C TYR A 99 3.66 -53.35 6.84
N GLU A 100 2.93 -53.91 5.87
CA GLU A 100 2.70 -53.27 4.57
C GLU A 100 1.93 -51.94 4.72
N ARG A 101 0.91 -51.89 5.59
CA ARG A 101 0.19 -50.64 5.91
C ARG A 101 1.13 -49.56 6.49
N SER A 102 2.09 -49.95 7.32
CA SER A 102 3.06 -49.00 7.90
C SER A 102 3.99 -48.41 6.84
N LYS A 103 4.40 -49.23 5.87
CA LYS A 103 5.24 -48.84 4.75
C LYS A 103 4.49 -47.92 3.78
N ASP A 104 3.23 -48.22 3.47
CA ASP A 104 2.36 -47.35 2.67
C ASP A 104 2.17 -45.98 3.34
N LEU A 105 1.94 -45.97 4.66
CA LEU A 105 1.84 -44.73 5.44
C LEU A 105 3.14 -43.93 5.46
N GLU A 106 4.31 -44.58 5.45
CA GLU A 106 5.58 -43.88 5.34
C GLU A 106 5.77 -43.23 3.97
N VAL A 107 5.36 -43.91 2.89
CA VAL A 107 5.36 -43.36 1.54
C VAL A 107 4.40 -42.16 1.43
N GLU A 108 3.19 -42.28 1.99
CA GLU A 108 2.21 -41.19 2.01
C GLU A 108 2.71 -39.98 2.83
N ASN A 109 3.32 -40.22 3.99
CA ASN A 109 3.93 -39.15 4.79
C ASN A 109 5.10 -38.48 4.06
N ALA A 110 5.92 -39.26 3.33
CA ALA A 110 7.01 -38.70 2.53
C ALA A 110 6.46 -37.82 1.40
N PHE A 111 5.38 -38.24 0.75
CA PHE A 111 4.68 -37.48 -0.28
C PHE A 111 4.11 -36.17 0.27
N LEU A 112 3.30 -36.24 1.34
CA LEU A 112 2.69 -35.06 1.98
C LEU A 112 3.76 -34.08 2.48
N LYS A 113 4.88 -34.59 2.98
CA LYS A 113 6.00 -33.74 3.43
C LYS A 113 6.64 -32.99 2.26
N ALA A 114 6.78 -33.63 1.11
CA ALA A 114 7.29 -32.97 -0.10
C ALA A 114 6.31 -31.91 -0.62
N GLU A 115 5.01 -32.20 -0.59
CA GLU A 115 3.96 -31.25 -0.98
C GLU A 115 3.94 -30.01 -0.07
N VAL A 116 4.01 -30.19 1.25
CA VAL A 116 4.08 -29.08 2.21
C VAL A 116 5.35 -28.23 2.01
N LEU A 117 6.48 -28.86 1.67
CA LEU A 117 7.72 -28.15 1.34
C LEU A 117 7.55 -27.28 0.10
N ALA A 118 6.98 -27.84 -0.97
CA ALA A 118 6.73 -27.10 -2.21
C ALA A 118 5.77 -25.91 -2.00
N LEU A 119 4.68 -26.12 -1.25
CA LEU A 119 3.76 -25.04 -0.87
C LEU A 119 4.42 -23.97 0.00
N GLY A 120 5.34 -24.37 0.87
CA GLY A 120 6.14 -23.43 1.68
C GLY A 120 7.02 -22.52 0.82
N GLU A 121 7.72 -23.09 -0.15
CA GLU A 121 8.54 -22.33 -1.11
C GLU A 121 7.69 -21.38 -1.96
N GLU A 122 6.55 -21.85 -2.47
CA GLU A 122 5.62 -21.01 -3.24
C GLU A 122 5.06 -19.85 -2.41
N LEU A 123 4.73 -20.12 -1.15
CA LEU A 123 4.25 -19.12 -0.22
C LEU A 123 5.33 -18.07 0.09
N GLU A 124 6.59 -18.47 0.32
CA GLU A 124 7.72 -17.54 0.51
C GLU A 124 7.94 -16.65 -0.71
N LEU A 125 7.88 -17.22 -1.91
CA LEU A 125 7.96 -16.44 -3.16
C LEU A 125 6.82 -15.43 -3.27
N SER A 126 5.61 -15.81 -2.89
CA SER A 126 4.45 -14.91 -2.87
C SER A 126 4.66 -13.76 -1.88
N TYR A 127 5.16 -14.03 -0.67
CA TYR A 127 5.47 -12.98 0.31
C TYR A 127 6.54 -12.03 -0.18
N HIS A 128 7.66 -12.54 -0.71
CA HIS A 128 8.72 -11.71 -1.28
C HIS A 128 8.21 -10.83 -2.44
N LYS A 129 7.32 -11.36 -3.28
CA LYS A 129 6.70 -10.58 -4.35
C LYS A 129 5.81 -9.46 -3.81
N SER A 130 5.02 -9.75 -2.78
CA SER A 130 4.16 -8.76 -2.11
C SER A 130 4.98 -7.63 -1.48
N ASP A 131 6.05 -7.96 -0.76
CA ASP A 131 6.91 -6.96 -0.11
C ASP A 131 7.57 -6.05 -1.14
N LYS A 132 8.09 -6.63 -2.22
CA LYS A 132 8.68 -5.86 -3.32
C LYS A 132 7.66 -4.94 -3.98
N LEU A 133 6.40 -5.38 -4.15
CA LEU A 133 5.35 -4.54 -4.69
C LEU A 133 5.01 -3.38 -3.76
N ASN A 134 4.95 -3.64 -2.45
CA ASN A 134 4.67 -2.62 -1.45
C ASN A 134 5.79 -1.57 -1.37
N GLU A 135 7.05 -2.01 -1.47
CA GLU A 135 8.21 -1.10 -1.55
C GLU A 135 8.13 -0.23 -2.81
N GLN A 136 7.86 -0.83 -3.97
CA GLN A 136 7.66 -0.06 -5.22
C GLN A 136 6.50 0.94 -5.12
N LEU A 137 5.40 0.57 -4.46
CA LEU A 137 4.29 1.49 -4.21
C LEU A 137 4.72 2.64 -3.30
N ALA A 138 5.47 2.37 -2.23
CA ALA A 138 5.97 3.41 -1.34
C ALA A 138 6.90 4.40 -2.07
N ASP A 139 7.79 3.89 -2.92
CA ASP A 139 8.69 4.72 -3.73
C ASP A 139 7.91 5.59 -4.74
N ILE A 140 6.93 5.01 -5.43
CA ILE A 140 6.08 5.75 -6.37
C ILE A 140 5.28 6.83 -5.63
N LEU A 141 4.72 6.52 -4.46
CA LEU A 141 3.99 7.49 -3.65
C LEU A 141 4.89 8.63 -3.17
N GLY A 142 6.12 8.32 -2.73
CA GLY A 142 7.09 9.34 -2.35
C GLY A 142 7.52 10.22 -3.52
N CYS A 143 7.72 9.63 -4.70
CA CYS A 143 8.03 10.37 -5.92
C CYS A 143 6.86 11.28 -6.34
N LEU A 144 5.62 10.80 -6.22
CA LEU A 144 4.43 11.58 -6.49
C LEU A 144 4.33 12.76 -5.50
N ASP A 145 4.47 12.52 -4.20
CA ASP A 145 4.42 13.57 -3.18
C ASP A 145 5.46 14.67 -3.42
N LEU A 146 6.70 14.27 -3.74
CA LEU A 146 7.73 15.19 -4.17
C LEU A 146 7.30 15.98 -5.41
N THR A 147 6.78 15.31 -6.45
CA THR A 147 6.31 15.97 -7.68
C THR A 147 5.20 16.99 -7.39
N LEU A 148 4.25 16.64 -6.51
CA LEU A 148 3.16 17.52 -6.08
C LEU A 148 3.66 18.73 -5.27
N SER A 149 4.75 18.54 -4.51
CA SER A 149 5.37 19.63 -3.75
C SER A 149 6.19 20.59 -4.63
N TYR A 150 6.72 20.11 -5.76
CA TYR A 150 7.55 20.90 -6.68
C TYR A 150 6.74 21.61 -7.78
N ASP A 151 5.65 21.02 -8.26
CA ASP A 151 4.75 21.63 -9.25
C ASP A 151 3.42 22.00 -8.58
N GLU A 152 3.21 23.30 -8.32
CA GLU A 152 1.92 23.81 -7.85
C GLU A 152 0.77 23.54 -8.87
N GLN A 153 1.11 23.22 -10.12
CA GLN A 153 0.16 22.83 -11.16
C GLN A 153 0.21 21.33 -11.44
N LEU A 154 -0.64 20.61 -10.71
CA LEU A 154 -1.06 19.23 -10.94
C LEU A 154 -1.62 18.94 -12.36
N TRP A 155 -1.85 19.98 -13.15
CA TRP A 155 -2.50 19.96 -14.44
C TRP A 155 -1.63 20.66 -15.49
N ASP A 156 -1.61 20.12 -16.71
CA ASP A 156 -0.95 20.76 -17.85
C ASP A 156 -1.83 21.81 -18.52
N TRP A 157 -3.15 21.72 -18.30
CA TRP A 157 -4.11 22.69 -18.79
C TRP A 157 -5.31 22.79 -17.86
N SER A 158 -5.90 23.99 -17.78
CA SER A 158 -7.16 24.21 -17.08
C SER A 158 -8.00 25.27 -17.79
N ILE A 159 -9.31 25.08 -17.83
CA ILE A 159 -10.29 26.04 -18.33
C ILE A 159 -11.13 26.48 -17.15
N ASP A 160 -11.08 27.76 -16.83
CA ASP A 160 -12.01 28.36 -15.89
C ASP A 160 -13.34 28.66 -16.62
N LEU A 161 -14.42 28.04 -16.16
CA LEU A 161 -15.71 28.13 -16.84
C LEU A 161 -16.42 29.46 -16.56
N SER A 162 -16.00 30.19 -15.53
CA SER A 162 -16.56 31.50 -15.19
C SER A 162 -15.95 32.63 -16.03
N THR A 163 -14.64 32.57 -16.30
CA THR A 163 -13.90 33.58 -17.06
C THR A 163 -13.60 33.17 -18.50
N ASN A 164 -13.82 31.90 -18.85
CA ASN A 164 -13.45 31.29 -20.14
C ASN A 164 -11.93 31.38 -20.43
N GLU A 165 -11.12 31.51 -19.38
CA GLU A 165 -9.67 31.54 -19.46
C GLU A 165 -9.10 30.11 -19.54
N LEU A 166 -8.21 29.90 -20.51
CA LEU A 166 -7.42 28.69 -20.67
C LEU A 166 -6.01 28.97 -20.13
N CYS A 167 -5.66 28.28 -19.04
CA CYS A 167 -4.29 28.21 -18.55
C CYS A 167 -3.61 26.96 -19.11
N LEU A 168 -2.39 27.11 -19.61
CA LEU A 168 -1.53 26.01 -20.05
C LEU A 168 -0.24 26.05 -19.25
N SER A 169 0.34 24.89 -18.96
CA SER A 169 1.68 24.79 -18.41
C SER A 169 2.71 25.38 -19.38
N GLU A 170 3.87 25.77 -18.86
CA GLU A 170 4.99 26.30 -19.66
C GLU A 170 5.42 25.34 -20.78
N TYR A 171 5.36 24.03 -20.49
CA TYR A 171 5.59 22.98 -21.49
C TYR A 171 4.51 22.98 -22.59
N GLY A 172 3.23 23.15 -22.21
CA GLY A 172 2.10 23.24 -23.14
C GLY A 172 2.11 24.46 -24.04
N LEU A 173 2.52 25.62 -23.51
CA LEU A 173 2.72 26.85 -24.28
C LEU A 173 3.81 26.67 -25.31
N ARG A 174 4.98 26.16 -24.88
CA ARG A 174 6.14 25.92 -25.75
C ARG A 174 5.82 25.01 -26.92
N ILE A 175 5.11 23.91 -26.68
CA ILE A 175 4.80 22.95 -27.75
C ILE A 175 3.77 23.49 -28.75
N ARG A 176 2.94 24.43 -28.33
CA ARG A 176 1.98 25.12 -29.21
C ARG A 176 2.59 26.33 -29.91
N GLY A 177 3.83 26.70 -29.60
CA GLY A 177 4.54 27.85 -30.17
C GLY A 177 4.26 29.18 -29.47
N TYR A 178 3.60 29.17 -28.31
CA TYR A 178 3.34 30.38 -27.53
C TYR A 178 4.54 30.82 -26.71
N LYS A 179 4.60 32.12 -26.40
CA LYS A 179 5.58 32.66 -25.45
C LYS A 179 5.23 32.20 -24.02
N PRO A 180 6.23 32.00 -23.14
CA PRO A 180 6.00 31.80 -21.71
C PRO A 180 5.05 32.83 -21.11
N GLY A 181 4.18 32.40 -20.20
CA GLY A 181 3.18 33.28 -19.56
C GLY A 181 2.08 33.85 -20.47
N THR A 182 1.92 33.36 -21.70
CA THR A 182 0.80 33.79 -22.56
C THR A 182 -0.53 33.36 -21.94
N LYS A 183 -1.43 34.31 -21.69
CA LYS A 183 -2.81 34.03 -21.32
C LYS A 183 -3.62 33.77 -22.58
N LEU A 184 -4.47 32.75 -22.55
CA LEU A 184 -5.31 32.35 -23.65
C LEU A 184 -6.75 32.25 -23.16
N THR A 185 -7.68 32.52 -24.05
CA THR A 185 -9.06 32.07 -23.91
C THR A 185 -9.20 30.65 -24.48
N TRP A 186 -10.24 29.94 -24.07
CA TRP A 186 -10.56 28.65 -24.66
C TRP A 186 -10.68 28.72 -26.19
N ILE A 187 -11.32 29.77 -26.71
CA ILE A 187 -11.52 29.98 -28.15
C ILE A 187 -10.18 30.13 -28.87
N GLU A 188 -9.23 30.89 -28.31
CA GLU A 188 -7.89 31.02 -28.88
C GLU A 188 -7.11 29.70 -28.85
N GLY A 189 -7.25 28.92 -27.77
CA GLY A 189 -6.66 27.58 -27.69
C GLY A 189 -7.23 26.60 -28.74
N LEU A 190 -8.52 26.76 -29.07
CA LEU A 190 -9.22 25.93 -30.05
C LEU A 190 -8.81 26.26 -31.50
N ASN A 191 -8.31 27.47 -31.77
CA ASN A 191 -7.81 27.85 -33.10
C ASN A 191 -6.57 27.07 -33.52
N ILE A 192 -5.75 26.63 -32.56
CA ILE A 192 -4.57 25.79 -32.81
C ILE A 192 -4.94 24.35 -33.17
N VAL A 193 -6.12 23.88 -32.76
CA VAL A 193 -6.61 22.55 -33.14
C VAL A 193 -6.87 22.52 -34.64
N SER A 194 -6.41 21.46 -35.29
CA SER A 194 -6.65 21.21 -36.71
C SER A 194 -8.15 21.27 -37.02
N ASP A 195 -8.52 21.85 -38.17
CA ASP A 195 -9.92 22.11 -38.54
C ASP A 195 -10.78 20.83 -38.51
N GLU A 196 -10.19 19.68 -38.87
CA GLU A 196 -10.84 18.36 -38.84
C GLU A 196 -11.29 17.96 -37.42
N HIS A 197 -10.48 18.29 -36.41
CA HIS A 197 -10.70 17.86 -35.03
C HIS A 197 -11.38 18.93 -34.16
N ARG A 198 -11.46 20.18 -34.64
CA ARG A 198 -12.01 21.31 -33.86
C ARG A 198 -13.42 21.03 -33.33
N LYS A 199 -14.32 20.60 -34.20
CA LYS A 199 -15.72 20.28 -33.86
C LYS A 199 -15.84 19.08 -32.92
N GLN A 200 -14.96 18.10 -33.07
CA GLN A 200 -14.95 16.90 -32.21
C GLN A 200 -14.54 17.27 -30.78
N VAL A 201 -13.51 18.11 -30.63
CA VAL A 201 -13.05 18.61 -29.32
C VAL A 201 -14.15 19.42 -28.63
N GLU A 202 -14.81 20.32 -29.35
CA GLU A 202 -15.94 21.11 -28.82
C GLU A 202 -17.11 20.22 -28.37
N THR A 203 -17.44 19.18 -29.15
CA THR A 203 -18.50 18.23 -28.82
C THR A 203 -18.15 17.43 -27.56
N ALA A 204 -16.92 16.90 -27.48
CA ALA A 204 -16.46 16.13 -26.32
C ALA A 204 -16.44 16.98 -25.05
N LEU A 205 -16.05 18.26 -25.17
CA LEU A 205 -16.11 19.22 -24.07
C LEU A 205 -17.56 19.44 -23.62
N THR A 206 -18.46 19.68 -24.56
CA THR A 206 -19.90 19.90 -24.27
C THR A 206 -20.52 18.69 -23.57
N ILE A 207 -20.20 17.47 -24.01
CA ILE A 207 -20.64 16.23 -23.36
C ILE A 207 -20.12 16.18 -21.93
N SER A 208 -18.82 16.44 -21.74
CA SER A 208 -18.20 16.42 -20.41
C SER A 208 -18.90 17.42 -19.49
N LEU A 209 -19.11 18.66 -19.94
CA LEU A 209 -19.77 19.72 -19.16
C LEU A 209 -21.21 19.38 -18.77
N ASN A 210 -21.98 18.77 -19.67
CA ASN A 210 -23.39 18.44 -19.43
C ASN A 210 -23.59 17.18 -18.59
N THR A 211 -22.69 16.21 -18.69
CA THR A 211 -22.83 14.89 -18.05
C THR A 211 -21.95 14.72 -16.81
N GLY A 212 -20.94 15.57 -16.64
CA GLY A 212 -19.87 15.38 -15.67
C GLY A 212 -18.88 14.28 -16.03
N ALA A 213 -18.97 13.69 -17.22
CA ALA A 213 -18.03 12.65 -17.67
C ALA A 213 -16.61 13.21 -17.82
N ASP A 214 -15.62 12.34 -17.62
CA ASP A 214 -14.20 12.68 -17.83
C ASP A 214 -13.96 13.05 -19.30
N PHE A 215 -13.26 14.16 -19.55
CA PHE A 215 -12.84 14.57 -20.88
C PHE A 215 -11.65 13.73 -21.32
N SER A 216 -11.73 13.10 -22.50
CA SER A 216 -10.62 12.31 -23.07
C SER A 216 -10.66 12.38 -24.59
N MET A 217 -9.66 12.99 -25.22
CA MET A 217 -9.60 13.16 -26.67
C MET A 217 -8.19 13.02 -27.21
N VAL A 218 -8.08 12.52 -28.44
CA VAL A 218 -6.85 12.53 -29.24
C VAL A 218 -7.12 13.39 -30.46
N TYR A 219 -6.31 14.42 -30.67
CA TYR A 219 -6.50 15.39 -31.75
C TYR A 219 -5.17 15.95 -32.22
N LYS A 220 -5.20 16.59 -33.38
CA LYS A 220 -4.03 17.24 -33.96
C LYS A 220 -4.00 18.74 -33.70
N ILE A 221 -2.81 19.27 -33.47
CA ILE A 221 -2.55 20.70 -33.34
C ILE A 221 -1.59 21.19 -34.42
N ASN A 222 -1.81 22.43 -34.85
CA ASN A 222 -0.95 23.20 -35.73
C ASN A 222 -0.27 24.31 -34.90
N PRO A 223 1.00 24.11 -34.49
CA PRO A 223 1.73 25.11 -33.72
C PRO A 223 1.77 26.48 -34.40
N ILE A 224 1.61 27.56 -33.63
CA ILE A 224 1.56 28.93 -34.18
C ILE A 224 2.92 29.44 -34.67
N ASP A 225 4.00 28.80 -34.23
CA ASP A 225 5.37 29.08 -34.67
C ASP A 225 5.69 28.49 -36.06
N GLY A 226 4.71 27.85 -36.72
CA GLY A 226 4.87 27.20 -38.00
C GLY A 226 5.56 25.84 -37.92
N GLY A 227 5.69 25.27 -36.72
CA GLY A 227 6.19 23.91 -36.52
C GLY A 227 5.30 22.83 -37.13
N TYR A 228 5.83 21.61 -37.22
CA TYR A 228 5.08 20.45 -37.72
C TYR A 228 3.83 20.16 -36.89
N GLU A 229 2.79 19.65 -37.55
CA GLU A 229 1.56 19.15 -36.91
C GLU A 229 1.91 18.08 -35.85
N ARG A 230 1.28 18.15 -34.67
CA ARG A 230 1.54 17.24 -33.55
C ARG A 230 0.25 16.58 -33.08
N TRP A 231 0.35 15.31 -32.72
CA TRP A 231 -0.73 14.60 -32.04
C TRP A 231 -0.69 14.91 -30.55
N VAL A 232 -1.85 15.27 -30.02
CA VAL A 232 -2.10 15.56 -28.61
C VAL A 232 -3.15 14.60 -28.10
N ARG A 233 -2.83 13.90 -27.02
CA ARG A 233 -3.76 13.09 -26.27
C ARG A 233 -4.04 13.82 -24.95
N SER A 234 -5.27 14.26 -24.72
CA SER A 234 -5.65 15.11 -23.59
C SER A 234 -6.69 14.43 -22.70
N PHE A 235 -6.51 14.51 -21.39
CA PHE A 235 -7.42 14.03 -20.35
C PHE A 235 -7.76 15.18 -19.42
N GLY A 236 -9.02 15.32 -19.04
CA GLY A 236 -9.44 16.32 -18.06
C GLY A 236 -10.61 15.85 -17.21
N LYS A 237 -10.73 16.43 -16.03
CA LYS A 237 -11.85 16.22 -15.11
C LYS A 237 -12.48 17.55 -14.72
N ILE A 238 -13.79 17.52 -14.56
CA ILE A 238 -14.55 18.68 -14.12
C ILE A 238 -14.49 18.75 -12.60
N ILE A 239 -14.17 19.93 -12.11
CA ILE A 239 -14.23 20.31 -10.71
C ILE A 239 -15.51 21.10 -10.50
N PHE A 240 -16.38 20.58 -9.64
CA PHE A 240 -17.65 21.20 -9.28
C PHE A 240 -17.50 22.09 -8.04
N GLY A 241 -18.29 23.16 -8.00
CA GLY A 241 -18.41 24.05 -6.86
C GLY A 241 -19.29 23.49 -5.75
N THR A 242 -19.36 24.23 -4.65
CA THR A 242 -20.21 23.88 -3.49
C THR A 242 -21.71 23.91 -3.79
N ASP A 243 -22.09 24.59 -4.86
CA ASP A 243 -23.43 24.69 -5.43
C ASP A 243 -23.75 23.59 -6.46
N GLY A 244 -22.77 22.71 -6.76
CA GLY A 244 -22.88 21.68 -7.79
C GLY A 244 -22.71 22.21 -9.21
N ALA A 245 -22.40 23.50 -9.40
CA ALA A 245 -22.12 24.05 -10.72
C ALA A 245 -20.69 23.69 -11.16
N PRO A 246 -20.44 23.43 -12.46
CA PRO A 246 -19.10 23.17 -12.96
C PRO A 246 -18.27 24.46 -12.89
N LEU A 247 -17.18 24.44 -12.11
CA LEU A 247 -16.30 25.61 -11.92
C LEU A 247 -15.13 25.61 -12.90
N ARG A 248 -14.48 24.44 -13.05
CA ARG A 248 -13.23 24.33 -13.78
C ARG A 248 -13.11 22.97 -14.44
N LEU A 249 -12.54 22.93 -15.63
CA LEU A 249 -12.08 21.69 -16.25
C LEU A 249 -10.55 21.71 -16.26
N GLN A 250 -9.91 20.72 -15.63
CA GLN A 250 -8.44 20.68 -15.58
C GLN A 250 -7.91 19.29 -15.88
N GLY A 251 -6.72 19.22 -16.44
CA GLY A 251 -6.26 18.01 -17.08
C GLY A 251 -4.78 17.96 -17.43
N LYS A 252 -4.37 16.84 -18.02
CA LYS A 252 -3.03 16.62 -18.55
C LYS A 252 -3.08 16.37 -20.05
N PHE A 253 -1.97 16.62 -20.73
CA PHE A 253 -1.81 16.21 -22.11
C PHE A 253 -0.51 15.42 -22.29
N THR A 254 -0.50 14.55 -23.28
CA THR A 254 0.69 13.86 -23.74
C THR A 254 0.82 14.09 -25.24
N PHE A 255 2.02 14.45 -25.66
CA PHE A 255 2.34 14.58 -27.08
C PHE A 255 2.97 13.30 -27.58
N THR A 256 2.49 12.79 -28.70
CA THR A 256 3.09 11.62 -29.34
C THR A 256 3.80 12.07 -30.61
N SER A 257 5.12 11.92 -30.66
CA SER A 257 5.86 11.96 -31.92
C SER A 257 5.47 10.72 -32.73
N ASN A 258 4.79 10.90 -33.86
CA ASN A 258 4.28 9.87 -34.78
C ASN A 258 4.99 8.51 -34.67
N ASN A 259 4.30 7.51 -34.09
CA ASN A 259 4.26 6.13 -34.64
C ASN A 259 3.27 5.15 -33.97
N GLN A 260 2.38 5.57 -33.07
CA GLN A 260 1.60 4.61 -32.24
C GLN A 260 0.08 4.79 -32.27
N ILE A 261 -0.47 5.61 -33.18
CA ILE A 261 -1.93 5.67 -33.38
C ILE A 261 -2.26 4.98 -34.70
N LYS A 262 -2.11 3.65 -34.70
CA LYS A 262 -2.88 2.78 -35.59
C LYS A 262 -3.89 2.06 -34.70
N THR A 263 -5.14 2.46 -34.87
CA THR A 263 -6.36 1.69 -34.52
C THR A 263 -6.24 0.25 -34.93
#